data_AF-A0A1C6SNB5-F1
#
_entry.id   AF-A0A1C6SNB5-F1
#
_cell.length_a   1.000
_cell.length_b   1.000
_cell.length_c   1.000
_cell.angle_alpha   90.00
_cell.angle_beta   90.00
_cell.angle_gamma   90.00
#
_symmetry.space_group_name_H-M   'P 1'
#
loop_
_entity.id
_entity.type
_entity.pdbx_description
1 polymer ?
#
loop_
_entity_poly.entity_id
_entity_poly.type
_entity_poly.pdbx_seq_one_letter_code
_entity_poly.pdbx_strand_id
1 'polypeptide(L)'
;MTVDEWRVEPGSDVLIRKVDGHLAALRAGLHGPELELAERLARCLREMVVATAQASAADRGQVRAAVHYFVLRRESRGRLLSVRSLAAAQRVANRVARQLGRPDLVVDVRPERPASDGVRDAVDAAAC
;
A
#
# COMPACT_ATOMS: atom_id res chain seq x y z
N MET A 1 44.78 9.21 -2.61
CA MET A 1 43.67 8.91 -3.54
C MET A 1 42.49 8.47 -2.69
N THR A 2 41.57 9.38 -2.42
CA THR A 2 40.31 9.09 -1.71
C THR A 2 39.39 8.42 -2.70
N VAL A 3 39.24 7.10 -2.58
CA VAL A 3 38.21 6.36 -3.30
C VAL A 3 36.86 6.88 -2.79
N ASP A 4 36.17 7.60 -3.66
CA ASP A 4 34.79 8.01 -3.46
C ASP A 4 34.01 6.73 -3.13
N GLU A 5 33.51 6.62 -1.90
CA GLU A 5 32.57 5.57 -1.53
C GLU A 5 31.29 5.85 -2.31
N TRP A 6 31.23 5.35 -3.54
CA TRP A 6 29.98 5.14 -4.25
C TRP A 6 29.19 4.21 -3.34
N ARG A 7 28.39 4.78 -2.43
CA ARG A 7 27.45 4.03 -1.62
C ARG A 7 26.56 3.31 -2.60
N VAL A 8 26.88 2.05 -2.84
CA VAL A 8 25.97 1.08 -3.43
C VAL A 8 24.92 0.89 -2.34
N GLU A 9 24.01 1.86 -2.26
CA GLU A 9 22.90 1.80 -1.32
C GLU A 9 22.23 0.45 -1.57
N PRO A 10 22.11 -0.40 -0.54
CA PRO A 10 21.45 -1.69 -0.66
C PRO A 10 20.18 -1.54 -1.50
N GLY A 11 19.96 -2.42 -2.47
CA GLY A 11 18.83 -2.28 -3.40
C GLY A 11 17.47 -2.12 -2.69
N SER A 12 17.35 -2.58 -1.44
CA SER A 12 16.23 -2.34 -0.53
C SER A 12 16.01 -0.87 -0.18
N ASP A 13 17.06 -0.10 0.08
CA ASP A 13 16.98 1.30 0.53
C ASP A 13 16.47 2.20 -0.58
N VAL A 14 16.85 1.89 -1.82
CA VAL A 14 16.31 2.55 -3.02
C VAL A 14 14.81 2.28 -3.16
N LEU A 15 14.34 1.07 -2.86
CA LEU A 15 12.91 0.74 -2.91
C LEU A 15 12.13 1.45 -1.82
N ILE A 16 12.67 1.52 -0.59
CA ILE A 16 12.06 2.26 0.52
C ILE A 16 11.91 3.75 0.16
N ARG A 17 12.97 4.38 -0.35
CA ARG A 17 12.92 5.78 -0.81
C ARG A 17 11.89 6.01 -1.92
N LYS A 18 11.76 5.06 -2.86
CA LYS A 18 10.74 5.14 -3.92
C LYS A 18 9.32 5.06 -3.36
N VAL A 19 9.09 4.17 -2.39
CA VAL A 19 7.80 4.06 -1.70
C VAL A 19 7.47 5.34 -0.94
N ASP A 20 8.41 5.86 -0.16
CA ASP A 20 8.18 7.06 0.66
C ASP A 20 8.00 8.32 -0.18
N GLY A 21 8.82 8.49 -1.22
CA GLY A 21 8.66 9.59 -2.18
C GLY A 21 7.34 9.54 -2.92
N HIS A 22 6.85 8.34 -3.27
CA HIS A 22 5.52 8.20 -3.87
C HIS A 22 4.42 8.53 -2.86
N LEU A 23 4.51 8.02 -1.62
CA LEU A 23 3.53 8.30 -0.58
C LEU A 23 3.43 9.79 -0.26
N ALA A 24 4.55 10.50 -0.22
CA ALA A 24 4.56 11.96 -0.05
C ALA A 24 3.77 12.67 -1.16
N ALA A 25 3.92 12.23 -2.42
CA ALA A 25 3.13 12.76 -3.53
C ALA A 25 1.64 12.38 -3.43
N LEU A 26 1.31 11.20 -2.91
CA LEU A 26 -0.08 10.79 -2.67
C LEU A 26 -0.74 11.65 -1.58
N ARG A 27 -0.04 11.92 -0.49
CA ARG A 27 -0.50 12.80 0.61
C ARG A 27 -0.84 14.21 0.15
N ALA A 28 -0.19 14.70 -0.89
CA ALA A 28 -0.48 16.02 -1.45
C ALA A 28 -1.77 16.06 -2.30
N GLY A 29 -2.29 14.91 -2.75
CA GLY A 29 -3.40 14.86 -3.73
C GLY A 29 -4.55 13.91 -3.39
N LEU A 30 -4.41 13.05 -2.38
CA LEU A 30 -5.45 12.15 -1.89
C LEU A 30 -5.85 12.53 -0.47
N HIS A 31 -7.12 12.26 -0.13
CA HIS A 31 -7.68 12.48 1.20
C HIS A 31 -8.58 11.30 1.57
N GLY A 32 -8.91 11.17 2.86
CA GLY A 32 -9.88 10.18 3.32
C GLY A 32 -9.45 8.72 3.10
N PRO A 33 -10.40 7.80 2.84
CA PRO A 33 -10.14 6.36 2.78
C PRO A 33 -9.08 5.93 1.75
N GLU A 34 -8.96 6.67 0.64
CA GLU A 34 -7.96 6.42 -0.40
C GLU A 34 -6.54 6.71 0.09
N LEU A 35 -6.37 7.77 0.90
CA LEU A 35 -5.08 8.09 1.50
C LEU A 35 -4.69 7.04 2.55
N GLU A 36 -5.64 6.64 3.41
CA GLU A 36 -5.37 5.59 4.40
C GLU A 36 -4.94 4.27 3.76
N LEU A 37 -5.60 3.87 2.67
CA LEU A 37 -5.22 2.67 1.94
C LEU A 37 -3.81 2.81 1.34
N ALA A 38 -3.46 3.98 0.81
CA ALA A 38 -2.12 4.25 0.31
C ALA A 38 -1.06 4.16 1.41
N GLU A 39 -1.35 4.67 2.60
CA GLU A 39 -0.44 4.61 3.75
C GLU A 39 -0.25 3.17 4.26
N ARG A 40 -1.34 2.40 4.35
CA ARG A 40 -1.28 0.96 4.71
C ARG A 40 -0.46 0.18 3.69
N LEU A 41 -0.66 0.43 2.39
CA LEU A 41 0.12 -0.20 1.32
C LEU A 41 1.60 0.17 1.39
N ALA A 42 1.92 1.44 1.58
CA ALA A 42 3.30 1.89 1.70
C ALA A 42 4.01 1.24 2.90
N ARG A 43 3.32 1.10 4.03
CA ARG A 43 3.84 0.39 5.21
C ARG A 43 4.13 -1.08 4.91
N CYS A 44 3.15 -1.79 4.36
CA CYS A 44 3.29 -3.19 3.95
C CYS A 44 4.47 -3.39 2.98
N LEU A 45 4.60 -2.53 1.96
CA LEU A 45 5.70 -2.60 1.00
C LEU A 45 7.07 -2.39 1.66
N ARG A 46 7.21 -1.43 2.59
CA ARG A 46 8.45 -1.25 3.36
C ARG A 46 8.79 -2.49 4.17
N GLU A 47 7.82 -3.06 4.86
CA GLU A 47 8.01 -4.27 5.67
C GLU A 47 8.41 -5.48 4.81
N MET A 48 7.80 -5.65 3.62
CA MET A 48 8.22 -6.68 2.66
C MET A 48 9.63 -6.45 2.13
N VAL A 49 10.01 -5.21 1.83
CA VAL A 49 11.38 -4.88 1.37
C VAL A 49 12.42 -5.21 2.45
N VAL A 50 12.15 -4.85 3.71
CA VAL A 50 13.05 -5.17 4.83
C VAL A 50 13.12 -6.68 5.06
N ALA A 51 11.97 -7.36 5.07
CA ALA A 51 11.90 -8.81 5.28
C ALA A 51 12.61 -9.61 4.19
N THR A 52 12.70 -9.08 2.97
CA THR A 52 13.33 -9.75 1.83
C THR A 52 14.78 -9.33 1.59
N ALA A 53 15.37 -8.47 2.44
CA ALA A 53 16.75 -8.00 2.26
C ALA A 53 17.78 -9.14 2.17
N GLN A 54 17.58 -10.21 2.94
CA GLN A 54 18.41 -11.43 2.94
C GLN A 54 17.73 -12.64 2.29
N ALA A 55 16.57 -12.45 1.66
CA ALA A 55 15.82 -13.51 0.99
C ALA A 55 16.38 -13.79 -0.42
N SER A 56 15.77 -14.77 -1.12
CA SER A 56 16.21 -15.17 -2.45
C SER A 56 16.14 -14.02 -3.47
N ALA A 57 16.89 -14.14 -4.57
CA ALA A 57 16.79 -13.17 -5.67
C ALA A 57 15.38 -13.13 -6.28
N ALA A 58 14.66 -14.25 -6.27
CA ALA A 58 13.29 -14.33 -6.74
C ALA A 58 12.34 -13.50 -5.86
N ASP A 59 12.45 -13.65 -4.53
CA ASP A 59 11.65 -12.90 -3.56
C ASP A 59 11.89 -11.39 -3.67
N ARG A 60 13.17 -11.00 -3.74
CA ARG A 60 13.56 -9.60 -3.97
C ARG A 60 13.03 -9.06 -5.30
N GLY A 61 13.01 -9.89 -6.35
CA GLY A 61 12.43 -9.56 -7.65
C GLY A 61 10.92 -9.32 -7.59
N GLN A 62 10.18 -10.16 -6.87
CA GLN A 62 8.73 -10.02 -6.66
C GLN A 62 8.39 -8.74 -5.89
N VAL A 63 9.12 -8.46 -4.79
CA VAL A 63 8.93 -7.23 -4.01
C VAL A 63 9.26 -5.99 -4.85
N ARG A 64 10.35 -6.03 -5.63
CA ARG A 64 10.70 -4.95 -6.56
C ARG A 64 9.60 -4.70 -7.59
N ALA A 65 8.99 -5.75 -8.13
CA ALA A 65 7.87 -5.61 -9.06
C ALA A 65 6.62 -5.00 -8.39
N ALA A 66 6.31 -5.39 -7.15
CA ALA A 66 5.21 -4.80 -6.39
C ALA A 66 5.43 -3.31 -6.09
N VAL A 67 6.64 -2.93 -5.65
CA VAL A 67 7.04 -1.54 -5.46
C VAL A 67 6.95 -0.77 -6.78
N HIS A 68 7.44 -1.35 -7.87
CA HIS A 68 7.36 -0.73 -9.20
C HIS A 68 5.91 -0.45 -9.62
N TYR A 69 5.01 -1.42 -9.42
CA TYR A 69 3.59 -1.25 -9.73
C TYR A 69 2.94 -0.13 -8.89
N PHE A 70 3.31 -0.02 -7.62
CA PHE A 70 2.86 1.08 -6.75
C PHE A 70 3.40 2.45 -7.21
N VAL A 71 4.67 2.52 -7.63
CA VAL A 71 5.36 3.78 -7.94
C VAL A 71 5.12 4.28 -9.38
N LEU A 72 4.83 3.40 -10.35
CA LEU A 72 4.55 3.75 -11.77
C LEU A 72 3.49 4.86 -11.92
N ARG A 73 2.60 5.02 -10.94
CA ARG A 73 1.61 6.09 -10.87
C ARG A 73 2.22 7.50 -10.96
N ARG A 74 3.49 7.72 -10.58
CA ARG A 74 4.19 9.02 -10.72
C ARG A 74 4.41 9.42 -12.18
N GLU A 75 4.58 8.45 -13.08
CA GLU A 75 4.94 8.69 -14.48
C GLU A 75 3.70 8.87 -15.37
N SER A 76 2.56 8.29 -15.00
CA SER A 76 1.33 8.35 -15.79
C SER A 76 0.48 9.63 -15.57
N ARG A 77 1.09 10.75 -15.14
CA ARG A 77 0.46 12.05 -14.80
C ARG A 77 -0.16 12.79 -16.00
N GLY A 78 -1.02 12.11 -16.77
CA GLY A 78 -1.67 12.67 -17.95
C GLY A 78 -3.19 12.68 -17.89
N ARG A 79 -3.84 11.63 -17.39
CA ARG A 79 -5.30 11.56 -17.34
C ARG A 79 -5.72 10.78 -16.12
N LEU A 80 -6.77 11.30 -15.48
CA LEU A 80 -7.66 10.68 -14.48
C LEU A 80 -7.50 9.17 -14.32
N LEU A 81 -7.62 8.64 -13.09
CA LEU A 81 -8.35 7.39 -12.74
C LEU A 81 -7.98 6.94 -11.31
N SER A 82 -8.87 7.16 -10.34
CA SER A 82 -9.86 6.21 -9.77
C SER A 82 -9.31 5.19 -8.76
N VAL A 83 -10.09 4.97 -7.70
CA VAL A 83 -9.96 3.93 -6.65
C VAL A 83 -9.54 2.55 -7.19
N ARG A 84 -9.90 2.22 -8.44
CA ARG A 84 -9.53 0.94 -9.11
C ARG A 84 -8.02 0.73 -9.24
N SER A 85 -7.22 1.79 -9.35
CA SER A 85 -5.75 1.72 -9.45
C SER A 85 -5.11 1.30 -8.12
N LEU A 86 -5.58 1.87 -7.01
CA LEU A 86 -5.06 1.55 -5.67
C LEU A 86 -5.47 0.13 -5.24
N ALA A 87 -6.69 -0.28 -5.59
CA ALA A 87 -7.15 -1.66 -5.43
C ALA A 87 -6.32 -2.67 -6.26
N ALA A 88 -5.81 -2.29 -7.44
CA ALA A 88 -4.92 -3.14 -8.22
C ALA A 88 -3.55 -3.30 -7.56
N ALA A 89 -2.96 -2.20 -7.09
CA ALA A 89 -1.70 -2.23 -6.34
C ALA A 89 -1.82 -3.09 -5.07
N GLN A 90 -2.95 -2.99 -4.37
CA GLN A 90 -3.25 -3.84 -3.22
C GLN A 90 -3.34 -5.32 -3.57
N ARG A 91 -4.04 -5.70 -4.64
CA ARG A 91 -4.11 -7.11 -5.06
C ARG A 91 -2.72 -7.68 -5.35
N VAL A 92 -1.83 -6.88 -5.95
CA VAL A 92 -0.44 -7.26 -6.21
C VAL A 92 0.34 -7.40 -4.91
N ALA A 93 0.26 -6.41 -4.01
CA ALA A 93 0.94 -6.46 -2.71
C ALA A 93 0.48 -7.67 -1.87
N ASN A 94 -0.84 -7.90 -1.78
CA ASN A 94 -1.40 -9.04 -1.05
C ASN A 94 -0.99 -10.40 -1.66
N ARG A 95 -0.86 -10.48 -2.99
CA ARG A 95 -0.35 -11.67 -3.65
C ARG A 95 1.10 -11.94 -3.27
N VAL A 96 1.96 -10.92 -3.32
CA VAL A 96 3.38 -11.04 -2.95
C VAL A 96 3.53 -11.38 -1.47
N ALA A 97 2.79 -10.72 -0.58
CA ALA A 97 2.78 -11.03 0.85
C ALA A 97 2.48 -12.52 1.11
N ARG A 98 1.48 -13.09 0.42
CA ARG A 98 1.16 -14.53 0.50
C ARG A 98 2.28 -15.41 -0.06
N GLN A 99 2.88 -15.04 -1.19
CA GLN A 99 3.98 -15.80 -1.80
C GLN A 99 5.22 -15.83 -0.91
N LEU A 100 5.48 -14.76 -0.17
CA LEU A 100 6.57 -14.66 0.81
C LEU A 100 6.27 -15.37 2.14
N GLY A 101 5.09 -16.02 2.29
CA GLY A 101 4.69 -16.62 3.56
C GLY A 101 4.43 -15.61 4.67
N ARG A 102 4.12 -14.36 4.31
CA ARG A 102 3.85 -13.24 5.23
C ARG A 102 2.38 -12.79 5.17
N PRO A 103 1.43 -13.66 5.60
CA PRO A 103 0.01 -13.31 5.57
C PRO A 103 -0.33 -12.15 6.53
N ASP A 104 0.52 -11.89 7.52
CA ASP A 104 0.45 -10.74 8.43
C ASP A 104 0.55 -9.39 7.70
N LEU A 105 1.15 -9.36 6.51
CA LEU A 105 1.31 -8.16 5.70
C LEU A 105 0.16 -7.92 4.72
N VAL A 106 -0.85 -8.79 4.69
CA VAL A 106 -2.00 -8.63 3.78
C VAL A 106 -2.82 -7.41 4.21
N VAL A 107 -3.00 -6.46 3.30
CA VAL A 107 -3.81 -5.27 3.52
C VAL A 107 -5.27 -5.59 3.23
N ASP A 108 -6.15 -5.46 4.23
CA ASP A 108 -7.59 -5.70 4.06
C ASP A 108 -8.34 -4.43 3.61
N VAL A 109 -9.37 -4.59 2.77
CA VAL A 109 -10.35 -3.54 2.42
C VAL A 109 -11.62 -3.84 3.20
N ARG A 110 -11.61 -3.77 4.51
CA ARG A 110 -12.88 -3.48 5.18
C ARG A 110 -13.12 -1.99 4.98
N PRO A 111 -14.01 -1.55 4.06
CA PRO A 111 -14.65 -0.28 4.34
C PRO A 111 -15.33 -0.51 5.69
N GLU A 112 -14.94 0.25 6.70
CA GLU A 112 -15.83 0.44 7.83
C GLU A 112 -17.11 1.02 7.24
N ARG A 113 -18.07 0.15 6.93
CA ARG A 113 -19.44 0.55 6.78
C ARG A 113 -19.77 1.10 8.17
N PRO A 114 -20.04 2.40 8.35
CA PRO A 114 -20.58 2.84 9.62
C PRO A 114 -21.80 1.97 9.85
N ALA A 115 -21.82 1.26 10.98
CA ALA A 115 -22.98 0.49 11.38
C ALA A 115 -24.17 1.43 11.21
N SER A 116 -25.03 1.11 10.25
CA SER A 116 -26.32 1.74 10.12
C SER A 116 -27.05 1.34 11.37
N ASP A 117 -26.94 2.19 12.39
CA ASP A 117 -27.67 2.07 13.63
C ASP A 117 -29.15 2.01 13.25
N GLY A 118 -29.81 0.95 13.69
CA GLY A 118 -31.03 0.44 13.09
C GLY A 118 -32.17 1.46 13.12
N VAL A 119 -32.68 1.79 11.94
CA VAL A 119 -34.08 2.21 11.81
C VAL A 119 -34.92 0.94 11.72
N ARG A 120 -35.85 0.81 12.69
CA ARG A 120 -37.02 -0.10 12.86
C ARG A 120 -36.94 -0.78 14.24
N ASP A 121 -37.89 -0.69 15.16
CA ASP A 121 -39.30 -0.32 15.15
C ASP A 121 -39.72 0.07 16.58
N ALA A 122 -40.51 1.13 16.73
CA ALA A 122 -41.48 1.28 17.84
C ALA A 122 -42.44 2.42 17.49
N VAL A 123 -43.30 2.15 16.51
CA VAL A 123 -44.57 2.88 16.37
C VAL A 123 -45.58 2.15 17.25
N ASP A 124 -46.31 2.93 18.05
CA ASP A 124 -47.47 2.58 18.88
C ASP A 124 -47.29 1.71 20.14
N ALA A 125 -47.27 2.39 21.29
CA ALA A 125 -48.07 1.97 22.43
C ALA A 125 -48.85 3.20 22.95
N ALA A 126 -50.15 3.15 22.71
CA ALA A 126 -51.15 4.08 23.22
C ALA A 126 -51.30 4.02 24.76
N ALA A 127 -51.96 5.06 25.28
CA ALA A 127 -52.64 5.17 26.57
C ALA A 127 -51.80 5.55 27.80
N CYS A 128 -51.84 6.84 28.16
CA CYS A 128 -52.56 7.36 29.33
C CYS A 128 -52.78 8.87 29.22
#